data_AF-A0A3A5VVM9-F1
#
_entry.id   AF-A0A3A5VVM9-F1
#
_cell.length_a   1.000
_cell.length_b   1.000
_cell.length_c   1.000
_cell.angle_alpha   90.00
_cell.angle_beta   90.00
_cell.angle_gamma   90.00
#
_symmetry.space_group_name_H-M   'P 1'
#
loop_
_entity.id
_entity.type
_entity.pdbx_description
1 polymer ?
#
loop_
_entity_poly.entity_id
_entity_poly.type
_entity_poly.pdbx_seq_one_letter_code
_entity_poly.pdbx_strand_id
1 'polypeptide(L)'
;MVLATLPGIGERLMKRLDDHFGGRDEVMQTLQSGDISRIAEVEGISVKRALQLARQVHGTDGTFLATKESERLHTQLIQSLQSFSSCSATSSRMQMLMPMHEIEHRRARCSEMMSLAKEDLQAYERLQLIFKQLGHARKPSQRYDRVVVSRDEQPEWTSFVRVLQPSPSEKWNDYTVFKTVTWIGNDGPEEVPPGWLVLPANAEKEIMVPEYTIDWFKNNKKVLSTLIQILQWKQEWKGTLPPVLKQIFASTEGLEELSALVSMLGDAGDIESMEHVRDSLWKTSKSLEESLNSRIAEGMENASLDLSGSDMLAALADAATFQRKLAQATENVIDEVLQEGRKEMAEYLQVTGINCPHDLYSSSWPVKIKRPTLDQIDAELERRINDSRSEHLVRSSRKLAALKPKCEIALRTLIEHDMWYSISRWALHHQAEVPELVSHGIWFEEGRHLFIDGIAQPVSYGLGDVAPNGDRQPIALLTGANSGGKTTLLELVAH
;
A
#
# COMPACT_ATOMS: atom_id res chain seq x y z
N MET A 1 8.37 -18.65 19.90
CA MET A 1 7.44 -19.81 19.85
C MET A 1 7.41 -20.31 18.41
N VAL A 2 7.61 -21.61 18.17
CA VAL A 2 7.64 -22.17 16.80
C VAL A 2 6.24 -22.66 16.45
N LEU A 3 5.65 -22.22 15.34
CA LEU A 3 4.29 -22.60 14.89
C LEU A 3 4.01 -24.12 14.93
N ALA A 4 5.04 -24.94 14.70
CA ALA A 4 4.97 -26.40 14.70
C ALA A 4 4.57 -26.99 16.07
N THR A 5 4.64 -26.22 17.15
CA THR A 5 4.23 -26.67 18.49
C THR A 5 2.77 -26.35 18.82
N LEU A 6 2.03 -25.66 17.93
CA LEU A 6 0.61 -25.35 18.17
C LEU A 6 -0.25 -26.62 18.01
N PRO A 7 -1.05 -26.99 19.03
CA PRO A 7 -1.85 -28.21 19.00
C PRO A 7 -2.83 -28.26 17.82
N GLY A 8 -2.72 -29.30 17.00
CA GLY A 8 -3.61 -29.57 15.87
C GLY A 8 -3.29 -28.79 14.59
N ILE A 9 -2.05 -28.30 14.42
CA ILE A 9 -1.50 -27.97 13.10
C ILE A 9 -0.61 -29.13 12.65
N GLY A 10 -1.11 -29.97 11.75
CA GLY A 10 -0.28 -31.01 11.10
C GLY A 10 0.58 -30.43 9.97
N GLU A 11 1.59 -31.18 9.52
CA GLU A 11 2.54 -30.75 8.47
C GLU A 11 1.85 -30.24 7.19
N ARG A 12 0.75 -30.89 6.77
CA ARG A 12 -0.01 -30.47 5.57
C ARG A 12 -0.71 -29.12 5.73
N LEU A 13 -1.22 -28.83 6.93
CA LEU A 13 -1.84 -27.54 7.20
C LEU A 13 -0.76 -26.45 7.31
N MET A 14 0.37 -26.78 7.93
CA MET A 14 1.51 -25.87 8.02
C MET A 14 2.03 -25.50 6.63
N LYS A 15 2.20 -26.48 5.72
CA LYS A 15 2.65 -26.21 4.36
C LYS A 15 1.69 -25.27 3.63
N ARG A 16 0.37 -25.45 3.76
CA ARG A 16 -0.61 -24.54 3.15
C ARG A 16 -0.58 -23.13 3.74
N LEU A 17 -0.33 -23.00 5.04
CA LEU A 17 -0.10 -21.70 5.69
C LEU A 17 1.17 -21.03 5.15
N ASP A 18 2.27 -21.78 5.08
CA ASP A 18 3.54 -21.29 4.54
C ASP A 18 3.38 -20.84 3.08
N ASP A 19 2.74 -21.66 2.24
CA ASP A 19 2.47 -21.37 0.83
C ASP A 19 1.56 -20.14 0.65
N HIS A 20 0.52 -19.98 1.48
CA HIS A 20 -0.41 -18.86 1.39
C HIS A 20 0.20 -17.53 1.87
N PHE A 21 0.95 -17.56 2.97
CA PHE A 21 1.49 -16.34 3.60
C PHE A 21 2.87 -15.96 3.08
N GLY A 22 3.59 -16.88 2.43
CA GLY A 22 4.97 -16.71 1.99
C GLY A 22 5.99 -17.00 3.09
N GLY A 23 5.62 -17.85 4.07
CA GLY A 23 6.50 -18.29 5.16
C GLY A 23 5.93 -18.10 6.57
N ARG A 24 6.60 -18.73 7.54
CA ARG A 24 6.16 -18.86 8.94
C ARG A 24 6.07 -17.56 9.71
N ASP A 25 6.97 -16.63 9.46
CA ASP A 25 7.02 -15.36 10.19
C ASP A 25 5.76 -14.54 9.94
N GLU A 26 5.29 -14.49 8.69
CA GLU A 26 4.08 -13.78 8.32
C GLU A 26 2.82 -14.46 8.89
N VAL A 27 2.80 -15.80 8.99
CA VAL A 27 1.72 -16.54 9.66
C VAL A 27 1.65 -16.16 11.14
N MET A 28 2.79 -16.19 11.85
CA MET A 28 2.86 -15.81 13.26
C MET A 28 2.41 -14.38 13.48
N GLN A 29 2.91 -13.45 12.66
CA GLN A 29 2.54 -12.05 12.74
C GLN A 29 1.03 -11.85 12.52
N THR A 30 0.44 -12.57 11.56
CA THR A 30 -1.01 -12.51 11.29
C THR A 30 -1.81 -13.02 12.49
N LEU A 31 -1.43 -14.17 13.08
CA LEU A 31 -2.05 -14.71 14.29
C LEU A 31 -1.93 -13.77 15.50
N GLN A 32 -0.76 -13.18 15.72
CA GLN A 32 -0.53 -12.20 16.80
C GLN A 32 -1.36 -10.91 16.59
N SER A 33 -1.51 -10.47 15.34
CA SER A 33 -2.30 -9.28 15.01
C SER A 33 -3.82 -9.47 15.12
N GLY A 34 -4.31 -10.72 15.13
CA GLY A 34 -5.75 -11.00 15.21
C GLY A 34 -6.51 -10.76 13.92
N ASP A 35 -5.83 -10.81 12.77
CA ASP A 35 -6.45 -10.80 11.46
C ASP A 35 -7.05 -12.18 11.14
N ILE A 36 -8.14 -12.52 11.85
CA ILE A 36 -8.79 -13.83 11.81
C ILE A 36 -9.33 -14.13 10.41
N SER A 37 -9.84 -13.11 9.73
CA SER A 37 -10.36 -13.22 8.37
C SER A 37 -9.29 -13.71 7.40
N ARG A 38 -8.08 -13.13 7.45
CA ARG A 38 -6.97 -13.52 6.59
C ARG A 38 -6.48 -14.94 6.86
N ILE A 39 -6.45 -15.37 8.12
CA ILE A 39 -6.11 -16.77 8.46
C ILE A 39 -7.19 -17.74 7.92
N ALA A 40 -8.46 -17.35 7.96
CA ALA A 40 -9.58 -18.17 7.50
C ALA A 40 -9.68 -18.27 5.96
N GLU A 41 -8.94 -17.46 5.20
CA GLU A 41 -8.82 -17.59 3.74
C GLU A 41 -8.04 -18.85 3.34
N VAL A 42 -7.22 -19.41 4.23
CA VAL A 42 -6.49 -20.65 3.98
C VAL A 42 -7.46 -21.82 3.96
N GLU A 43 -7.43 -22.56 2.85
CA GLU A 43 -8.30 -23.71 2.63
C GLU A 43 -8.26 -24.70 3.80
N GLY A 44 -9.43 -25.06 4.33
CA GLY A 44 -9.56 -25.97 5.46
C GLY A 44 -9.36 -25.35 6.84
N ILE A 45 -9.23 -24.02 6.94
CA ILE A 45 -9.28 -23.29 8.22
C ILE A 45 -10.61 -22.55 8.32
N SER A 46 -11.44 -22.92 9.29
CA SER A 46 -12.65 -22.15 9.61
C SER A 46 -12.31 -20.93 10.47
N VAL A 47 -13.17 -19.90 10.46
CA VAL A 47 -13.03 -18.71 11.33
C VAL A 47 -12.86 -19.10 12.81
N LYS A 48 -13.63 -20.09 13.29
CA LYS A 48 -13.51 -20.61 14.66
C LYS A 48 -12.13 -21.20 14.93
N ARG A 49 -11.57 -21.92 13.96
CA ARG A 49 -10.24 -22.53 14.08
C ARG A 49 -9.14 -21.46 14.03
N ALA A 50 -9.24 -20.50 13.11
CA ALA A 50 -8.34 -19.34 13.02
C ALA A 50 -8.27 -18.58 14.36
N LEU A 51 -9.43 -18.31 14.96
CA LEU A 51 -9.53 -17.65 16.25
C LEU A 51 -8.91 -18.47 17.39
N GLN A 52 -9.12 -19.78 17.41
CA GLN A 52 -8.50 -20.67 18.40
C GLN A 52 -6.97 -20.65 18.29
N LEU A 53 -6.42 -20.69 17.08
CA LEU A 53 -4.98 -20.61 16.86
C LEU A 53 -4.42 -19.27 17.34
N ALA A 54 -5.09 -18.16 17.04
CA ALA A 54 -4.68 -16.83 17.48
C ALA A 54 -4.66 -16.73 19.02
N ARG A 55 -5.70 -17.24 19.69
CA ARG A 55 -5.78 -17.27 21.16
C ARG A 55 -4.66 -18.10 21.80
N GLN A 56 -4.32 -19.24 21.22
CA GLN A 56 -3.20 -20.08 21.68
C GLN A 56 -1.85 -19.36 21.56
N VAL A 57 -1.64 -18.61 20.48
CA VAL A 57 -0.43 -17.79 20.31
C VAL A 57 -0.30 -16.71 21.40
N HIS A 58 -1.44 -16.19 21.89
CA HIS A 58 -1.49 -15.25 23.01
C HIS A 58 -1.49 -15.94 24.40
N GLY A 59 -1.16 -17.23 24.46
CA GLY A 59 -1.03 -17.98 25.72
C GLY A 59 -2.35 -18.32 26.40
N THR A 60 -3.46 -18.33 25.66
CA THR A 60 -4.77 -18.72 26.19
C THR A 60 -5.23 -20.06 25.64
N ASP A 61 -5.41 -21.03 26.54
CA ASP A 61 -5.80 -22.41 26.21
C ASP A 61 -7.32 -22.56 26.00
N GLY A 62 -8.09 -21.50 26.31
CA GLY A 62 -9.54 -21.47 26.19
C GLY A 62 -10.30 -22.26 27.26
N THR A 63 -9.61 -22.78 28.27
CA THR A 63 -10.17 -23.65 29.32
C THR A 63 -10.77 -22.91 30.52
N PHE A 64 -10.56 -21.60 30.62
CA PHE A 64 -11.05 -20.78 31.74
C PHE A 64 -12.59 -20.74 31.81
N LEU A 65 -13.26 -20.66 30.66
CA LEU A 65 -14.72 -20.63 30.57
C LEU A 65 -15.27 -22.05 30.73
N ALA A 66 -15.58 -22.44 31.96
CA ALA A 66 -15.90 -23.83 32.31
C ALA A 66 -17.31 -24.30 31.90
N THR A 67 -18.26 -23.38 31.66
CA THR A 67 -19.67 -23.69 31.37
C THR A 67 -20.14 -23.04 30.07
N LYS A 68 -21.16 -23.63 29.43
CA LYS A 68 -21.79 -23.05 28.23
C LYS A 68 -22.33 -21.64 28.49
N GLU A 69 -22.83 -21.40 29.69
CA GLU A 69 -23.32 -20.10 30.14
C GLU A 69 -22.17 -19.09 30.25
N SER A 70 -21.00 -19.48 30.79
CA SER A 70 -19.81 -18.61 30.80
C SER A 70 -19.30 -18.29 29.38
N GLU A 71 -19.33 -19.25 28.46
CA GLU A 71 -19.00 -19.02 27.05
C GLU A 71 -19.99 -18.08 26.36
N ARG A 72 -21.29 -18.24 26.66
CA ARG A 72 -22.39 -17.38 26.17
C ARG A 72 -22.20 -15.93 26.65
N LEU A 73 -22.02 -15.73 27.95
CA LEU A 73 -21.83 -14.41 28.55
C LEU A 73 -20.57 -13.73 28.01
N HIS A 74 -19.45 -14.45 27.96
CA HIS A 74 -18.23 -13.92 27.36
C HIS A 74 -18.44 -13.49 25.90
N THR A 75 -19.13 -14.30 25.10
CA THR A 75 -19.42 -13.95 23.71
C THR A 75 -20.30 -12.69 23.60
N GLN A 76 -21.30 -12.53 24.47
CA GLN A 76 -22.12 -11.33 24.53
C GLN A 76 -21.32 -10.09 24.93
N LEU A 77 -20.42 -10.20 25.91
CA LEU A 77 -19.51 -9.11 26.30
C LEU A 77 -18.59 -8.69 25.16
N ILE A 78 -17.99 -9.67 24.46
CA ILE A 78 -17.15 -9.37 23.28
C ILE A 78 -17.96 -8.69 22.18
N GLN A 79 -19.18 -9.16 21.88
CA GLN A 79 -20.05 -8.52 20.89
C GLN A 79 -20.43 -7.08 21.29
N SER A 80 -20.71 -6.86 22.58
CA SER A 80 -20.97 -5.52 23.13
C SER A 80 -19.78 -4.59 22.91
N LEU A 81 -18.57 -5.03 23.26
CA LEU A 81 -17.34 -4.29 23.04
C LEU A 81 -17.07 -4.02 21.55
N GLN A 82 -17.26 -5.02 20.69
CA GLN A 82 -17.07 -4.90 19.23
C GLN A 82 -17.98 -3.84 18.60
N SER A 83 -19.17 -3.60 19.14
CA SER A 83 -20.08 -2.56 18.63
C SER A 83 -19.52 -1.14 18.74
N PHE A 84 -18.49 -0.93 19.58
CA PHE A 84 -17.78 0.35 19.73
C PHE A 84 -16.54 0.48 18.86
N SER A 85 -16.16 -0.57 18.14
CA SER A 85 -14.98 -0.56 17.26
C SER A 85 -15.07 0.46 16.13
N SER A 86 -13.96 1.15 15.85
CA SER A 86 -13.92 2.17 14.78
C SER A 86 -13.82 1.55 13.39
N CYS A 87 -13.29 0.33 13.29
CA CYS A 87 -13.11 -0.39 12.04
C CYS A 87 -13.23 -1.92 12.20
N SER A 88 -13.39 -2.63 11.08
CA SER A 88 -13.55 -4.09 11.07
C SER A 88 -12.31 -4.85 11.55
N ALA A 89 -11.11 -4.31 11.31
CA ALA A 89 -9.85 -4.89 11.78
C ALA A 89 -9.80 -4.94 13.31
N THR A 90 -10.17 -3.84 13.97
CA THR A 90 -10.28 -3.78 15.44
C THR A 90 -11.36 -4.72 15.95
N SER A 91 -12.53 -4.73 15.31
CA SER A 91 -13.61 -5.67 15.66
C SER A 91 -13.13 -7.13 15.60
N SER A 92 -12.41 -7.52 14.55
CA SER A 92 -11.80 -8.85 14.42
C SER A 92 -10.80 -9.12 15.55
N ARG A 93 -9.87 -8.19 15.81
CA ARG A 93 -8.86 -8.30 16.86
C ARG A 93 -9.49 -8.51 18.25
N MET A 94 -10.59 -7.82 18.55
CA MET A 94 -11.31 -7.94 19.82
C MET A 94 -11.83 -9.36 20.11
N GLN A 95 -12.03 -10.21 19.10
CA GLN A 95 -12.42 -11.60 19.32
C GLN A 95 -11.35 -12.39 20.09
N MET A 96 -10.09 -11.94 20.05
CA MET A 96 -8.99 -12.57 20.80
C MET A 96 -9.01 -12.23 22.28
N LEU A 97 -9.78 -11.22 22.71
CA LEU A 97 -9.94 -10.93 24.13
C LEU A 97 -10.51 -12.17 24.81
N MET A 98 -9.79 -12.59 25.83
CA MET A 98 -10.04 -13.76 26.66
C MET A 98 -9.60 -13.44 28.09
N PRO A 99 -10.21 -14.06 29.11
CA PRO A 99 -9.71 -14.04 30.48
C PRO A 99 -8.26 -14.53 30.52
N MET A 100 -7.43 -13.88 31.32
CA MET A 100 -6.00 -14.19 31.43
C MET A 100 -5.50 -13.95 32.85
N HIS A 101 -4.37 -14.54 33.20
CA HIS A 101 -3.76 -14.38 34.53
C HIS A 101 -3.06 -13.03 34.71
N GLU A 102 -2.37 -12.54 33.67
CA GLU A 102 -1.62 -11.29 33.71
C GLU A 102 -2.45 -10.13 33.16
N ILE A 103 -3.14 -9.40 34.02
CA ILE A 103 -4.11 -8.37 33.62
C ILE A 103 -3.60 -6.93 33.72
N GLU A 104 -2.49 -6.69 34.42
CA GLU A 104 -2.00 -5.34 34.72
C GLU A 104 -1.72 -4.50 33.48
N HIS A 105 -1.16 -5.10 32.43
CA HIS A 105 -0.93 -4.37 31.18
C HIS A 105 -2.24 -3.91 30.54
N ARG A 106 -3.28 -4.77 30.50
CA ARG A 106 -4.59 -4.41 29.95
C ARG A 106 -5.26 -3.33 30.80
N ARG A 107 -5.17 -3.44 32.13
CA ARG A 107 -5.70 -2.45 33.07
C ARG A 107 -5.06 -1.09 32.86
N ALA A 108 -3.73 -1.02 32.76
CA ALA A 108 -3.00 0.22 32.48
C ALA A 108 -3.45 0.85 31.16
N ARG A 109 -3.51 0.06 30.07
CA ARG A 109 -3.90 0.55 28.73
C ARG A 109 -5.33 1.10 28.69
N CYS A 110 -6.28 0.40 29.31
CA CYS A 110 -7.66 0.89 29.45
C CYS A 110 -7.72 2.19 30.24
N SER A 111 -7.07 2.23 31.41
CA SER A 111 -7.06 3.41 32.28
C SER A 111 -6.42 4.63 31.63
N GLU A 112 -5.28 4.46 30.95
CA GLU A 112 -4.60 5.53 30.22
C GLU A 112 -5.51 6.12 29.13
N MET A 113 -6.21 5.28 28.38
CA MET A 113 -7.13 5.72 27.33
C MET A 113 -8.38 6.43 27.89
N MET A 114 -8.92 5.94 29.00
CA MET A 114 -10.00 6.63 29.73
C MET A 114 -9.55 7.97 30.32
N SER A 115 -8.29 8.08 30.77
CA SER A 115 -7.71 9.34 31.24
C SER A 115 -7.62 10.37 30.11
N LEU A 116 -7.19 9.95 28.92
CA LEU A 116 -7.15 10.82 27.74
C LEU A 116 -8.53 11.44 27.44
N ALA A 117 -9.61 10.65 27.54
CA ALA A 117 -10.97 11.15 27.33
C ALA A 117 -11.38 12.24 28.33
N LYS A 118 -10.83 12.20 29.56
CA LYS A 118 -11.11 13.18 30.63
C LYS A 118 -10.22 14.42 30.50
N GLU A 119 -8.95 14.22 30.18
CA GLU A 119 -7.92 15.27 30.13
C GLU A 119 -7.99 16.09 28.84
N ASP A 120 -8.25 15.45 27.70
CA ASP A 120 -8.29 16.09 26.38
C ASP A 120 -9.33 15.42 25.47
N LEU A 121 -10.58 15.88 25.60
CA LEU A 121 -11.70 15.40 24.79
C LEU A 121 -11.47 15.65 23.28
N GLN A 122 -10.81 16.74 22.90
CA GLN A 122 -10.56 17.06 21.49
C GLN A 122 -9.60 16.04 20.86
N ALA A 123 -8.52 15.68 21.57
CA ALA A 123 -7.63 14.62 21.12
C ALA A 123 -8.34 13.27 21.06
N TYR A 124 -9.16 12.96 22.05
CA TYR A 124 -9.94 11.71 22.09
C TYR A 124 -10.92 11.59 20.91
N GLU A 125 -11.61 12.67 20.53
CA GLU A 125 -12.50 12.71 19.36
C GLU A 125 -11.71 12.65 18.03
N ARG A 126 -10.55 13.30 17.95
CA ARG A 126 -9.69 13.22 16.76
C ARG A 126 -9.19 11.81 16.49
N LEU A 127 -8.85 11.04 17.52
CA LEU A 127 -8.51 9.61 17.39
C LEU A 127 -9.65 8.82 16.75
N GLN A 128 -10.90 9.08 17.15
CA GLN A 128 -12.08 8.43 16.55
C GLN A 128 -12.14 8.64 15.04
N LEU A 129 -11.90 9.88 14.59
CA LEU A 129 -11.98 10.24 13.18
C LEU A 129 -10.87 9.55 12.38
N ILE A 130 -9.66 9.52 12.93
CA ILE A 130 -8.49 8.90 12.30
C ILE A 130 -8.65 7.37 12.21
N PHE A 131 -9.12 6.72 13.29
CA PHE A 131 -9.26 5.27 13.34
C PHE A 131 -10.39 4.69 12.46
N LYS A 132 -11.37 5.51 12.02
CA LYS A 132 -12.40 5.06 11.06
C LYS A 132 -11.83 4.56 9.73
N GLN A 133 -10.65 5.03 9.32
CA GLN A 133 -10.00 4.62 8.06
C GLN A 133 -8.97 3.49 8.25
N LEU A 134 -8.74 3.08 9.51
CA LEU A 134 -7.77 2.06 9.85
C LEU A 134 -8.18 0.67 9.32
N GLY A 135 -7.19 -0.16 9.04
CA GLY A 135 -7.42 -1.53 8.58
C GLY A 135 -6.11 -2.28 8.36
N HIS A 136 -6.21 -3.59 8.11
CA HIS A 136 -5.06 -4.39 7.71
C HIS A 136 -4.62 -4.02 6.30
N ALA A 137 -3.31 -3.92 6.10
CA ALA A 137 -2.74 -3.76 4.77
C ALA A 137 -2.98 -5.03 3.93
N ARG A 138 -3.30 -4.83 2.66
CA ARG A 138 -3.59 -5.90 1.70
C ARG A 138 -2.42 -6.08 0.74
N LYS A 139 -2.05 -7.33 0.50
CA LYS A 139 -1.09 -7.67 -0.55
C LYS A 139 -1.77 -7.51 -1.93
N PRO A 140 -1.05 -7.04 -2.97
CA PRO A 140 -1.48 -7.22 -4.35
C PRO A 140 -1.81 -8.69 -4.64
N SER A 141 -2.81 -8.95 -5.48
CA SER A 141 -3.21 -10.31 -5.87
C SER A 141 -2.77 -10.70 -7.28
N GLN A 142 -2.23 -9.75 -8.04
CA GLN A 142 -1.84 -9.98 -9.43
C GLN A 142 -0.45 -10.61 -9.54
N ARG A 143 -0.25 -11.34 -10.64
CA ARG A 143 1.06 -11.85 -11.03
C ARG A 143 1.72 -10.87 -12.01
N TYR A 144 3.01 -10.65 -11.86
CA TYR A 144 3.82 -9.75 -12.66
C TYR A 144 4.67 -10.54 -13.66
N ASP A 145 4.95 -9.92 -14.81
CA ASP A 145 5.76 -10.53 -15.89
C ASP A 145 7.25 -10.59 -15.55
N ARG A 146 7.69 -9.85 -14.53
CA ARG A 146 9.08 -9.83 -14.06
C ARG A 146 9.54 -11.23 -13.65
N VAL A 147 10.76 -11.58 -14.03
CA VAL A 147 11.42 -12.83 -13.64
C VAL A 147 12.47 -12.54 -12.58
N VAL A 148 12.40 -13.23 -11.45
CA VAL A 148 13.44 -13.18 -10.42
C VAL A 148 14.39 -14.35 -10.65
N VAL A 149 15.67 -14.06 -10.85
CA VAL A 149 16.72 -15.07 -11.01
C VAL A 149 17.63 -15.00 -9.79
N SER A 150 17.67 -16.07 -9.01
CA SER A 150 18.43 -16.14 -7.76
C SER A 150 18.92 -17.57 -7.52
N ARG A 151 20.15 -17.71 -7.01
CA ARG A 151 20.67 -19.02 -6.59
C ARG A 151 19.97 -19.56 -5.34
N ASP A 152 19.48 -18.66 -4.48
CA ASP A 152 18.73 -19.00 -3.29
C ASP A 152 17.25 -19.15 -3.60
N GLU A 153 16.54 -19.95 -2.79
CA GLU A 153 15.07 -20.03 -2.88
C GLU A 153 14.43 -18.69 -2.51
N GLN A 154 13.39 -18.30 -3.25
CA GLN A 154 12.63 -17.07 -3.04
C GLN A 154 11.12 -17.39 -2.88
N PRO A 155 10.74 -18.16 -1.84
CA PRO A 155 9.37 -18.67 -1.68
C PRO A 155 8.32 -17.55 -1.63
N GLU A 156 8.64 -16.41 -1.00
CA GLU A 156 7.76 -15.25 -0.86
C GLU A 156 7.29 -14.65 -2.20
N TRP A 157 8.04 -14.87 -3.28
CA TRP A 157 7.80 -14.26 -4.59
C TRP A 157 7.13 -15.22 -5.58
N THR A 158 7.05 -16.52 -5.25
CA THR A 158 6.58 -17.57 -6.16
C THR A 158 5.13 -17.38 -6.60
N SER A 159 4.30 -16.77 -5.75
CA SER A 159 2.90 -16.44 -6.05
C SER A 159 2.75 -15.18 -6.92
N PHE A 160 3.75 -14.31 -6.99
CA PHE A 160 3.69 -13.01 -7.65
C PHE A 160 4.48 -12.93 -8.95
N VAL A 161 5.56 -13.71 -9.09
CA VAL A 161 6.46 -13.67 -10.25
C VAL A 161 6.89 -15.07 -10.67
N ARG A 162 7.66 -15.18 -11.75
CA ARG A 162 8.42 -16.40 -12.04
C ARG A 162 9.76 -16.31 -11.32
N VAL A 163 10.05 -17.27 -10.45
CA VAL A 163 11.36 -17.42 -9.78
C VAL A 163 12.13 -18.53 -10.51
N LEU A 164 13.35 -18.23 -10.95
CA LEU A 164 14.26 -19.18 -11.60
C LEU A 164 15.54 -19.32 -10.77
N GLN A 165 15.99 -20.56 -10.60
CA GLN A 165 17.26 -20.88 -9.98
C GLN A 165 18.27 -21.27 -11.06
N PRO A 166 19.30 -20.44 -11.31
CA PRO A 166 20.32 -20.77 -12.30
C PRO A 166 21.17 -21.95 -11.81
N SER A 167 21.39 -22.90 -12.69
CA SER A 167 22.39 -23.95 -12.52
C SER A 167 23.81 -23.36 -12.50
N PRO A 168 24.82 -24.07 -11.95
CA PRO A 168 26.18 -23.54 -11.86
C PRO A 168 26.83 -23.14 -13.21
N SER A 169 26.29 -23.64 -14.33
CA SER A 169 26.76 -23.34 -15.69
C SER A 169 26.03 -22.17 -16.36
N GLU A 170 24.83 -21.81 -15.90
CA GLU A 170 24.04 -20.72 -16.48
C GLU A 170 24.58 -19.36 -16.03
N LYS A 171 24.56 -18.38 -16.93
CA LYS A 171 25.00 -17.01 -16.70
C LYS A 171 23.85 -16.04 -16.98
N TRP A 172 24.01 -14.79 -16.55
CA TRP A 172 22.99 -13.76 -16.77
C TRP A 172 22.59 -13.60 -18.24
N ASN A 173 23.51 -13.80 -19.21
CA ASN A 173 23.23 -13.69 -20.65
C ASN A 173 22.14 -14.67 -21.12
N ASP A 174 21.99 -15.82 -20.47
CA ASP A 174 21.01 -16.86 -20.83
C ASP A 174 19.56 -16.40 -20.57
N TYR A 175 19.39 -15.37 -19.73
CA TYR A 175 18.09 -14.85 -19.33
C TYR A 175 17.65 -13.61 -20.12
N THR A 176 18.46 -13.15 -21.09
CA THR A 176 18.18 -11.98 -21.97
C THR A 176 16.92 -12.11 -22.81
N VAL A 177 16.35 -13.31 -22.92
CA VAL A 177 15.04 -13.57 -23.53
C VAL A 177 13.88 -12.87 -22.77
N PHE A 178 14.07 -12.59 -21.48
CA PHE A 178 13.07 -11.92 -20.65
C PHE A 178 13.24 -10.40 -20.70
N LYS A 179 12.13 -9.69 -20.94
CA LYS A 179 12.10 -8.23 -20.99
C LYS A 179 12.42 -7.58 -19.64
N THR A 180 11.96 -8.19 -18.55
CA THR A 180 12.13 -7.67 -17.18
C THR A 180 12.66 -8.76 -16.27
N VAL A 181 13.87 -8.54 -15.74
CA VAL A 181 14.55 -9.49 -14.85
C VAL A 181 15.06 -8.78 -13.62
N THR A 182 14.96 -9.44 -12.47
CA THR A 182 15.74 -9.10 -11.28
C THR A 182 16.76 -10.20 -11.03
N TRP A 183 18.02 -9.92 -11.31
CA TRP A 183 19.16 -10.78 -11.01
C TRP A 183 19.62 -10.56 -9.57
N ILE A 184 19.71 -11.63 -8.80
CA ILE A 184 20.21 -11.61 -7.43
C ILE A 184 21.55 -12.33 -7.36
N GLY A 185 22.61 -11.58 -7.07
CA GLY A 185 23.95 -12.12 -6.97
C GLY A 185 25.02 -11.16 -7.50
N ASN A 186 26.28 -11.51 -7.27
CA ASN A 186 27.43 -10.68 -7.64
C ASN A 186 27.93 -10.95 -9.08
N ASP A 187 27.35 -11.92 -9.77
CA ASP A 187 27.69 -12.40 -11.11
C ASP A 187 26.71 -11.89 -12.20
N GLY A 188 26.09 -10.74 -11.95
CA GLY A 188 25.20 -10.06 -12.90
C GLY A 188 25.95 -9.30 -14.01
N PRO A 189 25.21 -8.70 -14.97
CA PRO A 189 25.80 -7.87 -16.02
C PRO A 189 26.47 -6.61 -15.46
N GLU A 190 27.61 -6.21 -16.05
CA GLU A 190 28.24 -4.91 -15.77
C GLU A 190 27.39 -3.75 -16.33
N GLU A 191 26.91 -3.91 -17.56
CA GLU A 191 25.96 -2.98 -18.20
C GLU A 191 24.55 -3.58 -18.13
N VAL A 192 23.70 -3.03 -17.25
CA VAL A 192 22.39 -3.59 -16.94
C VAL A 192 21.43 -3.35 -18.12
N PRO A 193 20.83 -4.40 -18.71
CA PRO A 193 19.87 -4.24 -19.80
C PRO A 193 18.64 -3.41 -19.37
N PRO A 194 17.96 -2.75 -20.32
CA PRO A 194 16.69 -2.07 -20.03
C PRO A 194 15.68 -2.98 -19.33
N GLY A 195 14.99 -2.46 -18.31
CA GLY A 195 14.01 -3.22 -17.52
C GLY A 195 14.61 -4.23 -16.52
N TRP A 196 15.93 -4.40 -16.51
CA TRP A 196 16.63 -5.30 -15.59
C TRP A 196 17.04 -4.60 -14.29
N LEU A 197 17.18 -5.42 -13.25
CA LEU A 197 17.69 -5.03 -11.95
C LEU A 197 18.74 -6.02 -11.52
N VAL A 198 19.87 -5.52 -11.03
CA VAL A 198 20.90 -6.34 -10.40
C VAL A 198 20.95 -5.94 -8.93
N LEU A 199 20.71 -6.91 -8.06
CA LEU A 199 20.66 -6.74 -6.62
C LEU A 199 21.67 -7.69 -5.96
N PRO A 200 22.34 -7.28 -4.87
CA PRO A 200 23.15 -8.19 -4.09
C PRO A 200 22.27 -9.24 -3.38
N ALA A 201 22.87 -10.37 -2.98
CA ALA A 201 22.14 -11.47 -2.33
C ALA A 201 21.43 -11.06 -1.02
N ASN A 202 21.92 -10.03 -0.35
CA ASN A 202 21.36 -9.48 0.89
C ASN A 202 20.44 -8.27 0.68
N ALA A 203 19.99 -8.02 -0.56
CA ALA A 203 19.08 -6.92 -0.84
C ALA A 203 17.75 -7.05 -0.09
N GLU A 204 17.11 -5.90 0.20
CA GLU A 204 15.76 -5.88 0.74
C GLU A 204 14.79 -6.57 -0.23
N LYS A 205 13.97 -7.47 0.30
CA LYS A 205 13.04 -8.28 -0.49
C LYS A 205 12.10 -7.40 -1.30
N GLU A 206 11.60 -6.33 -0.70
CA GLU A 206 10.68 -5.36 -1.29
C GLU A 206 11.23 -4.69 -2.57
N ILE A 207 12.54 -4.68 -2.80
CA ILE A 207 13.14 -4.09 -4.01
C ILE A 207 13.15 -5.11 -5.17
N MET A 208 13.02 -6.41 -4.87
CA MET A 208 13.14 -7.47 -5.88
C MET A 208 12.07 -7.41 -6.96
N VAL A 209 10.86 -7.00 -6.58
CA VAL A 209 9.71 -6.82 -7.48
C VAL A 209 9.15 -5.41 -7.28
N PRO A 210 9.71 -4.39 -7.95
CA PRO A 210 9.29 -3.01 -7.78
C PRO A 210 7.81 -2.77 -8.05
N GLU A 211 7.27 -3.48 -9.04
CA GLU A 211 5.86 -3.41 -9.42
C GLU A 211 4.95 -3.78 -8.24
N TYR A 212 5.30 -4.86 -7.52
CA TYR A 212 4.59 -5.30 -6.32
C TYR A 212 4.63 -4.25 -5.21
N THR A 213 5.80 -3.68 -4.95
CA THR A 213 5.97 -2.68 -3.89
C THR A 213 5.13 -1.44 -4.19
N ILE A 214 5.19 -0.93 -5.41
CA ILE A 214 4.40 0.22 -5.83
C ILE A 214 2.89 -0.07 -5.74
N ASP A 215 2.45 -1.23 -6.21
CA ASP A 215 1.03 -1.60 -6.14
C ASP A 215 0.55 -1.83 -4.71
N TRP A 216 1.41 -2.32 -3.80
CA TRP A 216 1.09 -2.40 -2.39
C TRP A 216 0.75 -1.02 -1.83
N PHE A 217 1.57 0.02 -2.10
CA PHE A 217 1.25 1.38 -1.65
C PHE A 217 -0.01 1.93 -2.31
N LYS A 218 -0.22 1.67 -3.61
CA LYS A 218 -1.42 2.10 -4.34
C LYS A 218 -2.71 1.48 -3.78
N ASN A 219 -2.69 0.17 -3.52
CA ASN A 219 -3.83 -0.58 -2.99
C ASN A 219 -4.16 -0.20 -1.54
N ASN A 220 -3.16 0.25 -0.78
CA ASN A 220 -3.28 0.58 0.63
C ASN A 220 -3.41 2.09 0.92
N LYS A 221 -3.57 2.96 -0.10
CA LYS A 221 -3.71 4.42 0.08
C LYS A 221 -4.68 4.83 1.18
N LYS A 222 -5.83 4.15 1.28
CA LYS A 222 -6.87 4.45 2.28
C LYS A 222 -6.43 4.14 3.72
N VAL A 223 -5.68 3.07 3.96
CA VAL A 223 -5.20 2.75 5.33
C VAL A 223 -3.94 3.54 5.67
N LEU A 224 -3.11 3.85 4.67
CA LEU A 224 -1.91 4.68 4.83
C LEU A 224 -2.25 6.14 5.15
N SER A 225 -3.42 6.64 4.73
CA SER A 225 -3.89 7.98 5.11
C SER A 225 -4.02 8.12 6.64
N THR A 226 -4.32 7.05 7.36
CA THR A 226 -4.37 7.04 8.83
C THR A 226 -2.98 7.31 9.42
N LEU A 227 -1.93 6.68 8.89
CA LEU A 227 -0.55 6.93 9.32
C LEU A 227 -0.13 8.38 9.02
N ILE A 228 -0.48 8.88 7.83
CA ILE A 228 -0.18 10.26 7.42
C ILE A 228 -0.88 11.26 8.34
N GLN A 229 -2.15 11.03 8.69
CA GLN A 229 -2.89 11.89 9.63
C GLN A 229 -2.28 11.89 11.03
N ILE A 230 -1.81 10.74 11.53
CA ILE A 230 -1.09 10.67 12.82
C ILE A 230 0.25 11.41 12.75
N LEU A 231 1.01 11.27 11.65
CA LEU A 231 2.28 11.99 11.46
C LEU A 231 2.09 13.50 11.41
N GLN A 232 1.08 13.98 10.66
CA GLN A 232 0.71 15.40 10.63
C GLN A 232 0.32 15.89 12.02
N TRP A 233 -0.51 15.12 12.73
CA TRP A 233 -0.91 15.49 14.09
C TRP A 233 0.27 15.55 15.07
N LYS A 234 1.20 14.59 14.97
CA LYS A 234 2.45 14.59 15.76
C LYS A 234 3.25 15.88 15.57
N GLN A 235 3.30 16.41 14.35
CA GLN A 235 3.98 17.67 14.03
C GLN A 235 3.21 18.90 14.54
N GLU A 236 1.88 18.85 14.54
CA GLU A 236 1.01 19.92 15.04
C GLU A 236 0.96 20.01 16.56
N TRP A 237 1.25 18.92 17.27
CA TRP A 237 1.07 18.82 18.72
C TRP A 237 1.93 19.84 19.47
N LYS A 238 1.28 20.63 20.34
CA LYS A 238 1.92 21.63 21.20
C LYS A 238 1.56 21.33 22.65
N GLY A 239 2.59 21.21 23.50
CA GLY A 239 2.43 20.99 24.93
C GLY A 239 2.86 19.60 25.40
N THR A 240 2.55 19.28 26.65
CA THR A 240 2.91 17.99 27.26
C THR A 240 2.10 16.87 26.61
N LEU A 241 2.79 15.84 26.15
CA LEU A 241 2.17 14.73 25.42
C LEU A 241 1.59 13.71 26.41
N PRO A 242 0.27 13.43 26.37
CA PRO A 242 -0.34 12.35 27.15
C PRO A 242 0.32 11.00 26.86
N PRO A 243 0.42 10.08 27.85
CA PRO A 243 1.08 8.78 27.69
C PRO A 243 0.57 7.98 26.47
N VAL A 244 -0.74 7.96 26.25
CA VAL A 244 -1.37 7.27 25.11
C VAL A 244 -0.91 7.86 23.78
N LEU A 245 -0.95 9.19 23.65
CA LEU A 245 -0.54 9.86 22.42
C LEU A 245 0.96 9.69 22.16
N LYS A 246 1.78 9.63 23.22
CA LYS A 246 3.21 9.29 23.10
C LYS A 246 3.42 7.92 22.48
N GLN A 247 2.68 6.90 22.94
CA GLN A 247 2.77 5.54 22.38
C GLN A 247 2.26 5.49 20.93
N ILE A 248 1.15 6.17 20.63
CA ILE A 248 0.60 6.27 19.27
C ILE A 248 1.58 6.97 18.32
N PHE A 249 2.16 8.09 18.72
CA PHE A 249 3.13 8.84 17.91
C PHE A 249 4.48 8.13 17.78
N ALA A 250 4.85 7.28 18.74
CA ALA A 250 6.01 6.41 18.63
C ALA A 250 5.80 5.29 17.59
N SER A 251 4.56 4.82 17.41
CA SER A 251 4.24 3.78 16.41
C SER A 251 4.48 4.21 14.96
N THR A 252 4.65 5.52 14.69
CA THR A 252 4.91 6.08 13.36
C THR A 252 6.36 6.54 13.16
N GLU A 253 7.28 6.22 14.06
CA GLU A 253 8.69 6.57 13.93
C GLU A 253 9.32 5.93 12.67
N GLY A 254 10.11 6.73 11.94
CA GLY A 254 10.77 6.27 10.71
C GLY A 254 9.87 6.26 9.47
N LEU A 255 8.69 6.91 9.55
CA LEU A 255 7.74 7.10 8.45
C LEU A 255 7.60 8.57 8.04
N GLU A 256 8.53 9.45 8.42
CA GLU A 256 8.44 10.90 8.23
C GLU A 256 8.29 11.29 6.75
N GLU A 257 8.91 10.53 5.84
CA GLU A 257 8.86 10.76 4.39
C GLU A 257 7.63 10.14 3.70
N LEU A 258 6.81 9.36 4.42
CA LEU A 258 5.71 8.58 3.83
C LEU A 258 4.75 9.45 3.02
N SER A 259 4.35 10.60 3.55
CA SER A 259 3.40 11.50 2.89
C SER A 259 3.96 12.03 1.56
N ALA A 260 5.24 12.41 1.53
CA ALA A 260 5.88 12.94 0.33
C ALA A 260 6.05 11.85 -0.72
N LEU A 261 6.53 10.66 -0.32
CA LEU A 261 6.76 9.54 -1.23
C LEU A 261 5.46 8.98 -1.82
N VAL A 262 4.39 8.86 -1.01
CA VAL A 262 3.07 8.40 -1.50
C VAL A 262 2.45 9.41 -2.46
N SER A 263 2.69 10.70 -2.27
CA SER A 263 2.21 11.74 -3.19
C SER A 263 2.92 11.68 -4.55
N MET A 264 4.22 11.41 -4.56
CA MET A 264 5.02 11.25 -5.79
C MET A 264 4.70 10.00 -6.60
N LEU A 265 3.98 9.01 -6.06
CA LEU A 265 3.56 7.81 -6.81
C LEU A 265 2.68 8.10 -8.03
N GLY A 266 2.10 9.30 -8.12
CA GLY A 266 1.32 9.77 -9.27
C GLY A 266 2.07 10.72 -10.20
N ASP A 267 3.31 11.11 -9.87
CA ASP A 267 4.04 12.15 -10.60
C ASP A 267 4.97 11.51 -11.65
N ALA A 268 4.39 11.26 -12.83
CA ALA A 268 5.09 10.75 -14.00
C ALA A 268 5.23 11.80 -15.10
N GLY A 269 5.17 13.10 -14.77
CA GLY A 269 4.97 14.20 -15.73
C GLY A 269 5.87 14.17 -16.97
N ASP A 270 7.15 13.80 -16.82
CA ASP A 270 8.08 13.68 -17.97
C ASP A 270 7.69 12.53 -18.91
N ILE A 271 7.22 11.41 -18.36
CA ILE A 271 6.76 10.24 -19.13
C ILE A 271 5.48 10.59 -19.90
N GLU A 272 4.52 11.24 -19.25
CA GLU A 272 3.26 11.68 -19.88
C GLU A 272 3.53 12.67 -21.03
N SER A 273 4.50 13.57 -20.86
CA SER A 273 4.91 14.51 -21.90
C SER A 273 5.52 13.80 -23.10
N MET A 274 6.39 12.81 -22.89
CA MET A 274 6.96 12.00 -23.97
C MET A 274 5.91 11.14 -24.67
N GLU A 275 4.95 10.54 -23.94
CA GLU A 275 3.82 9.82 -24.51
C GLU A 275 2.97 10.75 -25.40
N HIS A 276 2.72 11.99 -24.96
CA HIS A 276 2.01 12.96 -25.77
C HIS A 276 2.75 13.31 -27.08
N VAL A 277 4.08 13.48 -27.02
CA VAL A 277 4.91 13.70 -28.22
C VAL A 277 4.80 12.51 -29.16
N ARG A 278 4.95 11.27 -28.68
CA ARG A 278 4.82 10.07 -29.52
C ARG A 278 3.43 10.00 -30.18
N ASP A 279 2.37 10.15 -29.39
CA ASP A 279 0.99 10.01 -29.89
C ASP A 279 0.62 11.11 -30.91
N SER A 280 1.26 12.29 -30.85
CA SER A 280 1.05 13.39 -31.78
C SER A 280 2.08 13.46 -32.93
N LEU A 281 3.14 12.63 -32.90
CA LEU A 281 4.29 12.68 -33.79
C LEU A 281 3.89 12.72 -35.27
N TRP A 282 3.01 11.81 -35.67
CA TRP A 282 2.59 11.68 -37.07
C TRP A 282 1.77 12.89 -37.54
N LYS A 283 0.87 13.39 -36.68
CA LYS A 283 0.04 14.56 -36.98
C LYS A 283 0.89 15.82 -37.12
N THR A 284 1.80 16.05 -36.19
CA THR A 284 2.74 17.20 -36.22
C THR A 284 3.62 17.14 -37.46
N SER A 285 4.18 15.95 -37.75
CA SER A 285 4.98 15.69 -38.94
C SER A 285 4.22 16.04 -40.22
N LYS A 286 2.96 15.62 -40.36
CA LYS A 286 2.15 15.95 -41.54
C LYS A 286 1.86 17.44 -41.68
N SER A 287 1.56 18.11 -40.58
CA SER A 287 1.37 19.57 -40.58
C SER A 287 2.64 20.32 -40.99
N LEU A 288 3.82 19.86 -40.56
CA LEU A 288 5.09 20.42 -40.97
C LEU A 288 5.36 20.18 -42.47
N GLU A 289 5.11 18.98 -42.98
CA GLU A 289 5.24 18.67 -44.42
C GLU A 289 4.39 19.61 -45.29
N GLU A 290 3.14 19.88 -44.89
CA GLU A 290 2.25 20.81 -45.59
C GLU A 290 2.76 22.25 -45.51
N SER A 291 3.18 22.70 -44.32
CA SER A 291 3.73 24.05 -44.13
C SER A 291 4.99 24.28 -44.98
N LEU A 292 5.91 23.31 -44.99
CA LEU A 292 7.15 23.39 -45.77
C LEU A 292 6.87 23.48 -47.27
N ASN A 293 5.95 22.66 -47.79
CA ASN A 293 5.59 22.72 -49.21
C ASN A 293 4.96 24.06 -49.59
N SER A 294 4.15 24.65 -48.71
CA SER A 294 3.58 25.99 -48.92
C SER A 294 4.67 27.07 -48.93
N ARG A 295 5.59 27.05 -47.96
CA ARG A 295 6.71 28.01 -47.87
C ARG A 295 7.66 27.89 -49.06
N ILE A 296 7.95 26.68 -49.51
CA ILE A 296 8.77 26.46 -50.72
C ILE A 296 8.05 26.98 -51.96
N ALA A 297 6.74 26.75 -52.11
CA ALA A 297 5.99 27.27 -53.25
C ALA A 297 6.02 28.81 -53.32
N GLU A 298 5.84 29.48 -52.18
CA GLU A 298 5.93 30.94 -52.06
C GLU A 298 7.36 31.45 -52.34
N GLY A 299 8.38 30.79 -51.78
CA GLY A 299 9.78 31.12 -52.04
C GLY A 299 10.18 30.92 -53.51
N MET A 300 9.64 29.89 -54.17
CA MET A 300 9.84 29.65 -55.61
C MET A 300 9.16 30.71 -56.47
N GLU A 301 7.96 31.16 -56.12
CA GLU A 301 7.26 32.24 -56.83
C GLU A 301 8.08 33.55 -56.76
N ASN A 302 8.58 33.90 -55.57
CA ASN A 302 9.45 35.06 -55.37
C ASN A 302 10.77 34.95 -56.13
N ALA A 303 11.43 33.78 -56.11
CA ALA A 303 12.65 33.55 -56.89
C ALA A 303 12.39 33.56 -58.41
N SER A 304 11.18 33.19 -58.85
CA SER A 304 10.77 33.29 -60.27
C SER A 304 10.64 34.74 -60.74
N LEU A 305 10.25 35.64 -59.83
CA LEU A 305 10.09 37.08 -60.08
C LEU A 305 11.42 37.84 -60.14
N ASP A 306 12.47 37.32 -59.48
CA ASP A 306 13.84 37.89 -59.47
C ASP A 306 14.69 37.49 -60.70
N LEU A 307 14.17 36.65 -61.61
CA LEU A 307 14.86 36.29 -62.85
C LEU A 307 14.91 37.47 -63.84
N SER A 308 16.09 37.75 -64.37
CA SER A 308 16.32 38.85 -65.31
C SER A 308 15.51 38.68 -66.61
N GLY A 309 15.10 39.77 -67.26
CA GLY A 309 14.38 39.71 -68.55
C GLY A 309 15.13 38.97 -69.68
N SER A 310 16.46 38.83 -69.56
CA SER A 310 17.30 37.99 -70.43
C SER A 310 17.18 36.49 -70.17
N ASP A 311 16.92 36.07 -68.92
CA ASP A 311 16.71 34.66 -68.58
C ASP A 311 15.32 34.17 -69.03
N MET A 312 14.30 35.03 -69.00
CA MET A 312 12.99 34.73 -69.60
C MET A 312 13.05 34.53 -71.12
N LEU A 313 13.93 35.26 -71.81
CA LEU A 313 14.16 35.08 -73.25
C LEU A 313 14.92 33.77 -73.56
N ALA A 314 15.84 33.35 -72.69
CA ALA A 314 16.51 32.05 -72.81
C ALA A 314 15.55 30.86 -72.55
N ALA A 315 14.55 31.05 -71.68
CA ALA A 315 13.51 30.06 -71.40
C ALA A 315 12.59 29.76 -72.59
N LEU A 316 12.33 30.78 -73.43
CA LEU A 316 11.60 30.63 -74.70
C LEU A 316 12.39 29.84 -75.74
N ALA A 317 13.72 29.81 -75.64
CA ALA A 317 14.60 29.10 -76.59
C ALA A 317 14.84 27.64 -76.20
N ASP A 318 14.90 27.31 -74.90
CA ASP A 318 14.98 25.94 -74.41
C ASP A 318 14.41 25.80 -72.98
N ALA A 319 13.21 25.23 -72.90
CA ALA A 319 12.50 24.99 -71.64
C ALA A 319 13.30 24.12 -70.65
N ALA A 320 14.17 23.23 -71.13
CA ALA A 320 14.99 22.38 -70.27
C ALA A 320 16.12 23.16 -69.58
N THR A 321 16.65 24.20 -70.23
CA THR A 321 17.72 25.04 -69.66
C THR A 321 17.16 25.98 -68.58
N PHE A 322 15.93 26.47 -68.78
CA PHE A 322 15.21 27.25 -67.75
C PHE A 322 14.86 26.40 -66.53
N GLN A 323 14.32 25.20 -66.71
CA GLN A 323 14.03 24.30 -65.58
C GLN A 323 15.30 23.95 -64.77
N ARG A 324 16.46 23.77 -65.42
CA ARG A 324 17.72 23.54 -64.71
C ARG A 324 18.19 24.76 -63.93
N LYS A 325 18.11 25.97 -64.51
CA LYS A 325 18.47 27.22 -63.81
C LYS A 325 17.51 27.51 -62.65
N LEU A 326 16.23 27.26 -62.83
CA LEU A 326 15.22 27.44 -61.79
C LEU A 326 15.42 26.40 -60.68
N ALA A 327 15.71 25.14 -61.01
CA ALA A 327 16.10 24.13 -60.03
C ALA A 327 17.36 24.51 -59.24
N GLN A 328 18.35 25.11 -59.91
CA GLN A 328 19.60 25.56 -59.28
C GLN A 328 19.45 26.82 -58.42
N ALA A 329 18.54 27.73 -58.78
CA ALA A 329 18.20 28.92 -57.99
C ALA A 329 17.28 28.58 -56.79
N THR A 330 16.49 27.52 -56.90
CA THR A 330 15.54 27.09 -55.86
C THR A 330 16.13 26.06 -54.89
N GLU A 331 17.28 25.46 -55.20
CA GLU A 331 17.99 24.52 -54.32
C GLU A 331 18.33 25.16 -52.96
N ASN A 332 18.84 26.39 -52.97
CA ASN A 332 19.14 27.16 -51.75
C ASN A 332 17.87 27.47 -50.93
N VAL A 333 16.77 27.83 -51.61
CA VAL A 333 15.48 28.12 -50.96
C VAL A 333 14.90 26.88 -50.30
N ILE A 334 14.99 25.71 -50.98
CA ILE A 334 14.58 24.43 -50.42
C ILE A 334 15.44 24.11 -49.19
N ASP A 335 16.76 24.25 -49.27
CA ASP A 335 17.65 23.92 -48.15
C ASP A 335 17.43 24.80 -46.92
N GLU A 336 17.22 26.11 -47.09
CA GLU A 336 16.89 27.03 -46.00
C GLU A 336 15.57 26.65 -45.31
N VAL A 337 14.51 26.44 -46.09
CA VAL A 337 13.19 26.05 -45.56
C VAL A 337 13.25 24.68 -44.88
N LEU A 338 14.01 23.72 -45.44
CA LEU A 338 14.22 22.42 -44.80
C LEU A 338 15.04 22.53 -43.49
N GLN A 339 15.98 23.47 -43.38
CA GLN A 339 16.67 23.74 -42.12
C GLN A 339 15.71 24.29 -41.06
N GLU A 340 14.84 25.23 -41.40
CA GLU A 340 13.81 25.73 -40.48
C GLU A 340 12.85 24.62 -40.05
N GLY A 341 12.35 23.81 -40.99
CA GLY A 341 11.48 22.68 -40.69
C GLY A 341 12.12 21.62 -39.77
N ARG A 342 13.45 21.42 -39.87
CA ARG A 342 14.19 20.57 -38.93
C ARG A 342 14.31 21.22 -37.56
N LYS A 343 14.49 22.54 -37.49
CA LYS A 343 14.54 23.27 -36.22
C LYS A 343 13.19 23.20 -35.49
N GLU A 344 12.08 23.40 -36.20
CA GLU A 344 10.73 23.25 -35.64
C GLU A 344 10.49 21.82 -35.12
N MET A 345 10.91 20.80 -35.87
CA MET A 345 10.83 19.40 -35.42
C MET A 345 11.75 19.12 -34.20
N ALA A 346 12.93 19.72 -34.17
CA ALA A 346 13.84 19.58 -33.03
C ALA A 346 13.29 20.26 -31.76
N GLU A 347 12.64 21.42 -31.90
CA GLU A 347 11.93 22.08 -30.80
C GLU A 347 10.77 21.22 -30.28
N TYR A 348 10.01 20.60 -31.19
CA TYR A 348 8.96 19.65 -30.82
C TYR A 348 9.48 18.42 -30.06
N LEU A 349 10.61 17.85 -30.48
CA LEU A 349 11.23 16.69 -29.83
C LEU A 349 12.05 17.05 -28.58
N GLN A 350 12.22 18.32 -28.24
CA GLN A 350 13.15 18.79 -27.20
C GLN A 350 12.90 18.12 -25.84
N VAL A 351 11.64 17.96 -25.43
CA VAL A 351 11.24 17.35 -24.15
C VAL A 351 11.65 15.87 -24.07
N THR A 352 11.81 15.20 -25.21
CA THR A 352 12.17 13.79 -25.31
C THR A 352 13.69 13.58 -25.33
N GLY A 353 14.45 14.66 -25.56
CA GLY A 353 15.90 14.64 -25.76
C GLY A 353 16.36 13.90 -27.02
N ILE A 354 15.46 13.58 -27.97
CA ILE A 354 15.80 12.96 -29.25
C ILE A 354 16.22 14.06 -30.22
N ASN A 355 17.38 13.87 -30.84
CA ASN A 355 17.83 14.77 -31.90
C ASN A 355 17.07 14.50 -33.19
N CYS A 356 16.56 15.55 -33.83
CA CYS A 356 15.94 15.44 -35.15
C CYS A 356 16.96 14.96 -36.19
N PRO A 357 16.75 13.82 -36.86
CA PRO A 357 17.64 13.34 -37.92
C PRO A 357 17.74 14.35 -39.08
N HIS A 358 18.95 14.52 -39.62
CA HIS A 358 19.17 15.44 -40.74
C HIS A 358 18.43 15.05 -42.02
N ASP A 359 18.13 13.76 -42.17
CA ASP A 359 17.57 13.17 -43.38
C ASP A 359 16.04 13.00 -43.35
N LEU A 360 15.34 13.62 -42.38
CA LEU A 360 13.89 13.51 -42.17
C LEU A 360 13.04 13.80 -43.41
N TYR A 361 13.50 14.74 -44.25
CA TYR A 361 12.78 15.21 -45.44
C TYR A 361 13.45 14.72 -46.73
N SER A 362 12.68 14.58 -47.81
CA SER A 362 13.22 14.42 -49.17
C SER A 362 13.83 15.72 -49.66
N SER A 363 14.93 15.64 -50.42
CA SER A 363 15.57 16.80 -51.06
C SER A 363 14.86 17.28 -52.33
N SER A 364 13.88 16.51 -52.84
CA SER A 364 13.10 16.87 -54.03
C SER A 364 11.82 17.62 -53.65
N TRP A 365 11.41 18.57 -54.48
CA TRP A 365 10.07 19.15 -54.44
C TRP A 365 9.05 18.29 -55.21
N PRO A 366 7.81 18.07 -54.70
CA PRO A 366 7.33 18.44 -53.37
C PRO A 366 8.03 17.64 -52.26
N VAL A 367 8.33 18.32 -51.15
CA VAL A 367 8.97 17.73 -49.98
C VAL A 367 8.04 16.71 -49.35
N LYS A 368 8.57 15.52 -49.05
CA LYS A 368 7.89 14.47 -48.30
C LYS A 368 8.72 14.07 -47.10
N ILE A 369 8.03 13.73 -46.02
CA ILE A 369 8.68 13.08 -44.87
C ILE A 369 9.06 11.66 -45.24
N LYS A 370 10.31 11.30 -44.93
CA LYS A 370 10.78 9.93 -45.06
C LYS A 370 10.20 9.08 -43.95
N ARG A 371 9.19 8.27 -44.29
CA ARG A 371 8.53 7.35 -43.34
C ARG A 371 9.53 6.49 -42.54
N PRO A 372 10.58 5.88 -43.13
CA PRO A 372 11.53 5.07 -42.37
C PRO A 372 12.24 5.86 -41.26
N THR A 373 12.57 7.14 -41.51
CA THR A 373 13.19 8.01 -40.52
C THR A 373 12.20 8.38 -39.41
N LEU A 374 10.93 8.61 -39.76
CA LEU A 374 9.88 8.88 -38.77
C LEU A 374 9.59 7.67 -37.89
N ASP A 375 9.55 6.47 -38.48
CA ASP A 375 9.38 5.20 -37.76
C ASP A 375 10.57 4.94 -36.81
N GLN A 376 11.78 5.37 -37.16
CA GLN A 376 12.95 5.33 -36.26
C GLN A 376 12.80 6.27 -35.06
N ILE A 377 12.27 7.48 -35.26
CA ILE A 377 11.98 8.41 -34.15
C ILE A 377 10.92 7.81 -33.23
N ASP A 378 9.85 7.24 -33.80
CA ASP A 378 8.78 6.59 -33.03
C ASP A 378 9.30 5.42 -32.19
N ALA A 379 10.13 4.54 -32.78
CA ALA A 379 10.76 3.43 -32.08
C ALA A 379 11.70 3.89 -30.96
N GLU A 380 12.49 4.95 -31.18
CA GLU A 380 13.37 5.52 -30.16
C GLU A 380 12.57 6.22 -29.04
N LEU A 381 11.45 6.88 -29.36
CA LEU A 381 10.52 7.43 -28.36
C LEU A 381 9.94 6.32 -27.49
N GLU A 382 9.42 5.25 -28.11
CA GLU A 382 8.86 4.12 -27.39
C GLU A 382 9.90 3.49 -26.47
N ARG A 383 11.15 3.33 -26.95
CA ARG A 383 12.26 2.85 -26.14
C ARG A 383 12.52 3.75 -24.93
N ARG A 384 12.70 5.06 -25.14
CA ARG A 384 12.98 6.01 -24.05
C ARG A 384 11.85 6.09 -23.03
N ILE A 385 10.60 6.10 -23.48
CA ILE A 385 9.42 6.07 -22.60
C ILE A 385 9.48 4.84 -21.71
N ASN A 386 9.74 3.66 -22.28
CA ASN A 386 9.84 2.41 -21.51
C ASN A 386 11.02 2.39 -20.54
N ASP A 387 12.17 2.94 -20.95
CA ASP A 387 13.38 3.05 -20.12
C ASP A 387 13.14 3.99 -18.93
N SER A 388 12.62 5.20 -19.18
CA SER A 388 12.27 6.16 -18.14
C SER A 388 11.18 5.65 -17.19
N ARG A 389 10.20 4.90 -17.71
CA ARG A 389 9.17 4.26 -16.88
C ARG A 389 9.76 3.21 -15.96
N SER A 390 10.66 2.38 -16.48
CA SER A 390 11.36 1.36 -15.71
C SER A 390 12.25 1.98 -14.64
N GLU A 391 13.02 3.01 -14.99
CA GLU A 391 13.86 3.74 -14.04
C GLU A 391 13.05 4.43 -12.95
N HIS A 392 11.97 5.12 -13.33
CA HIS A 392 11.06 5.77 -12.37
C HIS A 392 10.47 4.74 -11.41
N LEU A 393 9.96 3.61 -11.92
CA LEU A 393 9.39 2.53 -11.11
C LEU A 393 10.40 2.03 -10.07
N VAL A 394 11.63 1.74 -10.49
CA VAL A 394 12.69 1.23 -9.64
C VAL A 394 13.09 2.26 -8.59
N ARG A 395 13.30 3.51 -9.01
CA ARG A 395 13.69 4.60 -8.12
C ARG A 395 12.63 4.85 -7.05
N SER A 396 11.35 4.92 -7.45
CA SER A 396 10.22 5.10 -6.53
C SER A 396 10.08 3.91 -5.59
N SER A 397 10.22 2.69 -6.10
CA SER A 397 10.15 1.47 -5.28
C SER A 397 11.28 1.40 -4.26
N ARG A 398 12.52 1.77 -4.62
CA ARG A 398 13.65 1.75 -3.69
C ARG A 398 13.42 2.66 -2.48
N LYS A 399 12.85 3.85 -2.71
CA LYS A 399 12.52 4.78 -1.62
C LYS A 399 11.40 4.25 -0.72
N LEU A 400 10.46 3.49 -1.29
CA LEU A 400 9.28 2.99 -0.59
C LEU A 400 9.48 1.61 0.07
N ALA A 401 10.42 0.81 -0.42
CA ALA A 401 10.69 -0.56 0.04
C ALA A 401 10.91 -0.62 1.55
N ALA A 402 11.84 0.19 2.08
CA ALA A 402 12.14 0.25 3.50
C ALA A 402 10.98 0.75 4.38
N LEU A 403 10.00 1.46 3.80
CA LEU A 403 8.83 1.96 4.53
C LEU A 403 7.71 0.93 4.63
N LYS A 404 7.60 -0.02 3.71
CA LYS A 404 6.49 -0.98 3.69
C LYS A 404 6.41 -1.79 5.00
N PRO A 405 7.49 -2.46 5.46
CA PRO A 405 7.43 -3.22 6.72
C PRO A 405 7.08 -2.35 7.93
N LYS A 406 7.62 -1.11 7.97
CA LYS A 406 7.31 -0.13 9.01
C LYS A 406 5.84 0.28 9.00
N CYS A 407 5.26 0.49 7.82
CA CYS A 407 3.83 0.79 7.68
C CYS A 407 2.96 -0.38 8.18
N GLU A 408 3.32 -1.61 7.85
CA GLU A 408 2.60 -2.82 8.31
C GLU A 408 2.63 -2.94 9.84
N ILE A 409 3.78 -2.71 10.47
CA ILE A 409 3.93 -2.70 11.93
C ILE A 409 3.14 -1.56 12.56
N ALA A 410 3.22 -0.34 12.00
CA ALA A 410 2.51 0.82 12.51
C ALA A 410 0.99 0.61 12.45
N LEU A 411 0.45 0.12 11.32
CA LEU A 411 -0.98 -0.18 11.17
C LEU A 411 -1.45 -1.22 12.20
N ARG A 412 -0.69 -2.32 12.38
CA ARG A 412 -1.02 -3.35 13.39
C ARG A 412 -1.02 -2.78 14.81
N THR A 413 -0.05 -1.92 15.12
CA THR A 413 0.06 -1.24 16.41
C THR A 413 -1.12 -0.29 16.64
N LEU A 414 -1.50 0.49 15.62
CA LEU A 414 -2.67 1.37 15.70
C LEU A 414 -3.98 0.59 15.86
N ILE A 415 -4.13 -0.59 15.26
CA ILE A 415 -5.32 -1.43 15.44
C ILE A 415 -5.45 -1.86 16.91
N GLU A 416 -4.33 -2.12 17.58
CA GLU A 416 -4.35 -2.36 19.01
C GLU A 416 -4.71 -1.11 19.82
N HIS A 417 -4.20 0.07 19.45
CA HIS A 417 -4.61 1.31 20.11
C HIS A 417 -6.10 1.61 19.92
N ASP A 418 -6.66 1.36 18.74
CA ASP A 418 -8.10 1.48 18.48
C ASP A 418 -8.91 0.46 19.29
N MET A 419 -8.38 -0.74 19.56
CA MET A 419 -9.01 -1.69 20.48
C MET A 419 -9.16 -1.11 21.88
N TRP A 420 -8.10 -0.51 22.44
CA TRP A 420 -8.16 0.14 23.75
C TRP A 420 -9.07 1.37 23.76
N TYR A 421 -9.07 2.15 22.67
CA TYR A 421 -10.00 3.26 22.44
C TYR A 421 -11.47 2.79 22.40
N SER A 422 -11.72 1.64 21.78
CA SER A 422 -13.07 1.06 21.70
C SER A 422 -13.56 0.59 23.06
N ILE A 423 -12.67 -0.03 23.85
CA ILE A 423 -12.96 -0.44 25.23
C ILE A 423 -13.23 0.79 26.12
N SER A 424 -12.43 1.86 26.00
CA SER A 424 -12.67 3.08 26.78
C SER A 424 -13.98 3.77 26.38
N ARG A 425 -14.33 3.80 25.10
CA ARG A 425 -15.64 4.30 24.64
C ARG A 425 -16.79 3.48 25.20
N TRP A 426 -16.67 2.16 25.18
CA TRP A 426 -17.65 1.25 25.77
C TRP A 426 -17.80 1.52 27.28
N ALA A 427 -16.68 1.65 28.00
CA ALA A 427 -16.68 1.92 29.43
C ALA A 427 -17.34 3.27 29.75
N LEU A 428 -17.03 4.34 29.01
CA LEU A 428 -17.65 5.65 29.18
C LEU A 428 -19.15 5.62 28.88
N HIS A 429 -19.57 4.90 27.83
CA HIS A 429 -20.97 4.75 27.48
C HIS A 429 -21.78 4.02 28.56
N HIS A 430 -21.21 2.96 29.13
CA HIS A 430 -21.85 2.16 30.17
C HIS A 430 -21.56 2.64 31.60
N GLN A 431 -20.83 3.75 31.76
CA GLN A 431 -20.37 4.25 33.07
C GLN A 431 -19.63 3.17 33.88
N ALA A 432 -18.84 2.34 33.20
CA ALA A 432 -18.08 1.27 33.82
C ALA A 432 -16.83 1.81 34.53
N GLU A 433 -16.48 1.16 35.64
CA GLU A 433 -15.30 1.46 36.43
C GLU A 433 -14.31 0.29 36.42
N VAL A 434 -13.03 0.60 36.58
CA VAL A 434 -12.00 -0.44 36.69
C VAL A 434 -12.05 -1.02 38.10
N PRO A 435 -12.30 -2.33 38.29
CA PRO A 435 -12.49 -2.89 39.62
C PRO A 435 -11.17 -2.94 40.39
N GLU A 436 -11.22 -2.77 41.70
CA GLU A 436 -10.10 -3.03 42.61
C GLU A 436 -9.92 -4.55 42.78
N LEU A 437 -8.67 -5.02 42.67
CA LEU A 437 -8.36 -6.44 42.87
C LEU A 437 -8.10 -6.69 44.35
N VAL A 438 -8.90 -7.60 44.91
CA VAL A 438 -8.79 -8.01 46.32
C VAL A 438 -8.38 -9.48 46.41
N SER A 439 -7.91 -9.90 47.59
CA SER A 439 -7.46 -11.27 47.81
C SER A 439 -8.59 -12.30 47.81
N HIS A 440 -9.81 -11.90 48.18
CA HIS A 440 -10.94 -12.82 48.30
C HIS A 440 -12.30 -12.12 48.23
N GLY A 441 -13.21 -12.69 47.43
CA GLY A 441 -14.59 -12.24 47.29
C GLY A 441 -14.83 -11.28 46.13
N ILE A 442 -16.09 -10.88 45.97
CA ILE A 442 -16.57 -9.93 44.95
C ILE A 442 -17.51 -8.95 45.63
N TRP A 443 -17.38 -7.66 45.35
CA TRP A 443 -18.31 -6.64 45.80
C TRP A 443 -18.52 -5.58 44.73
N PHE A 444 -19.76 -5.15 44.58
CA PHE A 444 -20.13 -4.00 43.78
C PHE A 444 -21.31 -3.25 44.42
N GLU A 445 -21.33 -1.95 44.20
CA GLU A 445 -22.42 -1.05 44.60
C GLU A 445 -23.13 -0.55 43.34
N GLU A 446 -24.46 -0.53 43.36
CA GLU A 446 -25.30 -0.02 42.27
C GLU A 446 -25.00 -0.67 40.89
N GLY A 447 -24.57 -1.94 40.89
CA GLY A 447 -24.22 -2.69 39.69
C GLY A 447 -25.43 -2.90 38.77
N ARG A 448 -25.21 -2.79 37.45
CA ARG A 448 -26.27 -2.87 36.43
C ARG A 448 -25.97 -3.96 35.42
N HIS A 449 -26.96 -4.80 35.17
CA HIS A 449 -26.85 -5.82 34.13
C HIS A 449 -26.82 -5.19 32.74
N LEU A 450 -25.78 -5.47 31.97
CA LEU A 450 -25.50 -4.83 30.68
C LEU A 450 -26.53 -5.12 29.59
N PHE A 451 -27.22 -6.26 29.68
CA PHE A 451 -28.07 -6.79 28.60
C PHE A 451 -29.57 -6.87 28.94
N ILE A 452 -30.02 -6.19 30.00
CA ILE A 452 -31.47 -6.04 30.24
C ILE A 452 -32.01 -4.95 29.32
N ASP A 453 -33.12 -5.23 28.62
CA ASP A 453 -33.84 -4.22 27.85
C ASP A 453 -34.43 -3.14 28.76
N GLY A 454 -34.18 -1.87 28.44
CA GLY A 454 -34.66 -0.73 29.22
C GLY A 454 -33.68 -0.29 30.31
N ILE A 455 -34.21 0.28 31.40
CA ILE A 455 -33.41 0.76 32.53
C ILE A 455 -33.27 -0.39 33.53
N ALA A 456 -32.11 -1.04 33.55
CA ALA A 456 -31.78 -2.06 34.54
C ALA A 456 -31.81 -1.46 35.95
N GLN A 457 -32.55 -2.10 36.86
CA GLN A 457 -32.54 -1.71 38.27
C GLN A 457 -31.14 -2.00 38.84
N PRO A 458 -30.48 -1.01 39.46
CA PRO A 458 -29.18 -1.22 40.08
C PRO A 458 -29.30 -2.11 41.32
N VAL A 459 -28.29 -2.95 41.54
CA VAL A 459 -28.22 -3.87 42.67
C VAL A 459 -26.84 -3.80 43.29
N SER A 460 -26.77 -3.72 44.63
CA SER A 460 -25.52 -3.85 45.38
C SER A 460 -25.42 -5.26 45.94
N TYR A 461 -24.29 -5.92 45.71
CA TYR A 461 -24.07 -7.31 46.14
C TYR A 461 -22.62 -7.50 46.58
N GLY A 462 -22.43 -8.33 47.61
CA GLY A 462 -21.11 -8.66 48.16
C GLY A 462 -21.06 -10.13 48.57
N LEU A 463 -19.93 -10.78 48.31
CA LEU A 463 -19.63 -12.16 48.69
C LEU A 463 -18.17 -12.24 49.17
N GLY A 464 -17.92 -12.99 50.24
CA GLY A 464 -16.58 -13.14 50.83
C GLY A 464 -16.09 -11.92 51.60
N ASP A 465 -14.82 -11.96 52.02
CA ASP A 465 -14.16 -10.98 52.89
C ASP A 465 -14.36 -9.50 52.50
N VAL A 466 -14.47 -9.20 51.20
CA VAL A 466 -14.68 -7.84 50.67
C VAL A 466 -16.10 -7.30 50.89
N ALA A 467 -17.07 -8.15 51.24
CA ALA A 467 -18.45 -7.72 51.44
C ALA A 467 -18.60 -6.71 52.61
N PRO A 468 -19.36 -5.61 52.41
CA PRO A 468 -19.45 -4.51 53.38
C PRO A 468 -20.28 -4.84 54.62
N ASN A 469 -21.34 -5.65 54.49
CA ASN A 469 -22.31 -5.90 55.56
C ASN A 469 -22.39 -7.40 55.91
N GLY A 470 -21.98 -7.78 57.12
CA GLY A 470 -22.40 -8.97 57.90
C GLY A 470 -22.21 -10.39 57.32
N ASP A 471 -22.11 -10.54 56.00
CA ASP A 471 -22.15 -11.80 55.28
C ASP A 471 -20.90 -11.93 54.41
N ARG A 472 -19.75 -12.02 55.09
CA ARG A 472 -18.42 -12.26 54.48
C ARG A 472 -18.18 -13.75 54.19
N GLN A 473 -19.25 -14.52 54.03
CA GLN A 473 -19.14 -15.94 53.76
C GLN A 473 -18.73 -16.16 52.29
N PRO A 474 -17.94 -17.21 52.00
CA PRO A 474 -17.59 -17.55 50.62
C PRO A 474 -18.75 -18.18 49.84
N ILE A 475 -19.89 -18.44 50.49
CA ILE A 475 -21.05 -19.12 49.93
C ILE A 475 -22.31 -18.31 50.26
N ALA A 476 -23.16 -18.08 49.26
CA ALA A 476 -24.46 -17.44 49.42
C ALA A 476 -25.59 -18.35 48.89
N LEU A 477 -26.69 -18.44 49.65
CA LEU A 477 -27.89 -19.16 49.22
C LEU A 477 -28.93 -18.16 48.69
N LEU A 478 -29.09 -18.09 47.36
CA LEU A 478 -30.09 -17.24 46.72
C LEU A 478 -31.47 -17.90 46.73
N THR A 479 -32.36 -17.43 47.60
CA THR A 479 -33.76 -17.87 47.68
C THR A 479 -34.71 -16.82 47.08
N GLY A 480 -35.92 -17.23 46.67
CA GLY A 480 -36.95 -16.31 46.15
C GLY A 480 -37.69 -16.84 44.93
N ALA A 481 -38.74 -16.14 44.50
CA ALA A 481 -39.53 -16.49 43.32
C ALA A 481 -38.68 -16.50 42.03
N ASN A 482 -39.07 -17.30 41.03
CA ASN A 482 -38.32 -17.41 39.76
C ASN A 482 -38.24 -16.08 38.98
N SER A 483 -39.23 -15.20 39.13
CA SER A 483 -39.24 -13.86 38.56
C SER A 483 -38.42 -12.82 39.35
N GLY A 484 -37.83 -13.19 40.49
CA GLY A 484 -37.14 -12.27 41.40
C GLY A 484 -35.72 -11.85 40.99
N GLY A 485 -35.31 -12.07 39.73
CA GLY A 485 -34.01 -11.61 39.23
C GLY A 485 -32.79 -12.43 39.66
N LYS A 486 -32.97 -13.62 40.24
CA LYS A 486 -31.84 -14.48 40.72
C LYS A 486 -30.82 -14.79 39.62
N THR A 487 -31.29 -15.22 38.45
CA THR A 487 -30.42 -15.52 37.31
C THR A 487 -29.70 -14.27 36.83
N THR A 488 -30.41 -13.15 36.74
CA THR A 488 -29.87 -11.85 36.34
C THR A 488 -28.79 -11.35 37.30
N LEU A 489 -28.94 -11.59 38.60
CA LEU A 489 -27.89 -11.28 39.58
C LEU A 489 -26.64 -12.14 39.34
N LEU A 490 -26.79 -13.44 39.10
CA LEU A 490 -25.65 -14.32 38.79
C LEU A 490 -24.94 -13.93 37.50
N GLU A 491 -25.70 -13.54 36.46
CA GLU A 491 -25.12 -13.03 35.21
C GLU A 491 -24.41 -11.68 35.43
N LEU A 492 -24.97 -10.78 36.24
CA LEU A 492 -24.32 -9.53 36.62
C LEU A 492 -22.99 -9.74 37.34
N VAL A 493 -22.91 -10.72 38.27
CA VAL A 493 -21.66 -11.07 38.97
C VAL A 493 -20.59 -11.60 37.99
N ALA A 494 -21.02 -12.17 36.86
CA ALA A 494 -20.13 -12.75 35.85
C ALA A 494 -19.69 -11.76 34.75
N HIS A 495 -20.32 -10.58 34.66
CA HIS A 495 -19.88 -9.48 33.81
C HIS A 495 -18.67 -8.78 34.41
#